data_AF-A0A2G1DK54-F1
#
_entry.id   AF-A0A2G1DK54-F1
#
_cell.length_a   1.000
_cell.length_b   1.000
_cell.length_c   1.000
_cell.angle_alpha   90.00
_cell.angle_beta   90.00
_cell.angle_gamma   90.00
#
_symmetry.space_group_name_H-M   'P 1'
#
loop_
_entity.id
_entity.type
_entity.pdbx_description
1 polymer ?
#
loop_
_entity_poly.entity_id
_entity_poly.type
_entity_poly.pdbx_seq_one_letter_code
_entity_poly.pdbx_strand_id
1 'polypeptide(L)'
;MNTKKDQKMNRREFFLNGARALGLTALGGLVWSAYVDEVTASSLLLRPPGALDEKEFLKSCIKCGMCVEACPYDTLKLAKPGDNKPLGTPYFVPRDIPCYMCPDIPCVPVCPTDALDEKKVTKNNKLDIKEASMGVAVIDQSSCIAFWGIQCDACYRACPLLGEAITIEYTKNERTGKHAFLKPVVHTDVCTGCGLCEKACVTKKAAIFVLPKEVALGKAGDYYIKGWDKKDEQRLQKATNKINKTKISERKAVDSLNDLGGILDE
;
A
#
# COMPACT_ATOMS: atom_id res chain seq x y z
N MET A 1 32.57 -1.79 61.88
CA MET A 1 32.47 -0.40 61.40
C MET A 1 33.31 -0.28 60.14
N ASN A 2 32.69 -0.26 58.95
CA ASN A 2 33.39 -0.02 57.69
C ASN A 2 32.97 1.37 57.20
N THR A 3 33.84 2.35 57.43
CA THR A 3 33.64 3.75 57.07
C THR A 3 33.75 3.92 55.55
N LYS A 4 32.62 4.27 54.90
CA LYS A 4 32.62 4.76 53.52
C LYS A 4 33.47 6.04 53.46
N LYS A 5 34.56 6.01 52.72
CA LYS A 5 35.36 7.19 52.36
C LYS A 5 34.53 8.08 51.43
N ASP A 6 34.18 9.27 51.88
CA ASP A 6 33.57 10.31 51.05
C ASP A 6 34.64 10.86 50.07
N GLN A 7 34.55 10.48 48.79
CA GLN A 7 35.43 11.01 47.75
C GLN A 7 34.90 12.38 47.29
N LYS A 8 35.57 13.46 47.69
CA LYS A 8 35.38 14.80 47.10
C LYS A 8 35.74 14.75 45.60
N MET A 9 34.73 14.70 44.73
CA MET A 9 34.95 14.74 43.28
C MET A 9 35.60 16.07 42.87
N ASN A 10 36.64 15.99 42.05
CA ASN A 10 37.38 17.16 41.57
C ASN A 10 36.58 17.86 40.45
N ARG A 11 36.57 19.20 40.39
CA ARG A 11 35.75 19.96 39.41
C ARG A 11 36.04 19.54 37.96
N ARG A 12 37.31 19.24 37.64
CA ARG A 12 37.74 18.73 36.34
C ARG A 12 37.14 17.36 36.01
N GLU A 13 37.03 16.49 37.00
CA GLU A 13 36.49 15.15 36.86
C GLU A 13 34.96 15.19 36.64
N PHE A 14 34.27 16.14 37.29
CA PHE A 14 32.85 16.41 37.04
C PHE A 14 32.59 16.84 35.58
N PHE A 15 33.36 17.79 35.04
CA PHE A 15 33.21 18.22 33.64
C PHE A 15 33.57 17.12 32.64
N LEU A 16 34.62 16.34 32.91
CA LEU A 16 35.02 15.21 32.06
C LEU A 16 33.95 14.10 32.05
N ASN A 17 33.38 13.77 33.20
CA ASN A 17 32.31 12.78 33.29
C ASN A 17 31.00 13.28 32.65
N GLY A 18 30.69 14.57 32.76
CA GLY A 18 29.57 15.19 32.05
C GLY A 18 29.73 15.14 30.53
N ALA A 19 30.92 15.47 30.01
CA ALA A 19 31.21 15.38 28.57
C ALA A 19 31.14 13.93 28.05
N ARG A 20 31.64 12.96 28.82
CA ARG A 20 31.52 11.52 28.49
C ARG A 20 30.07 11.05 28.49
N ALA A 21 29.27 11.45 29.48
CA ALA A 21 27.86 11.12 29.54
C ALA A 21 27.11 11.70 28.34
N LEU A 22 27.34 12.98 28.01
CA LEU A 22 26.75 13.62 26.83
C LEU A 22 27.15 12.90 25.53
N GLY A 23 28.43 12.57 25.37
CA GLY A 23 28.92 11.82 24.21
C GLY A 23 28.25 10.45 24.06
N LEU A 24 28.13 9.69 25.16
CA LEU A 24 27.46 8.39 25.16
C LEU A 24 25.96 8.51 24.88
N THR A 25 25.28 9.51 25.44
CA THR A 25 23.85 9.75 25.16
C THR A 25 23.63 10.20 23.71
N ALA A 26 24.53 11.00 23.14
CA ALA A 26 24.44 11.44 21.76
C ALA A 26 24.67 10.27 20.79
N LEU A 27 25.68 9.43 21.02
CA LEU A 27 25.92 8.23 20.23
C LEU A 27 24.75 7.23 20.36
N GLY A 28 24.26 7.01 21.58
CA GLY A 28 23.10 6.17 21.82
C GLY A 28 21.84 6.71 21.12
N GLY A 29 21.62 8.02 21.17
CA GLY A 29 20.51 8.68 20.48
C GLY A 29 20.60 8.57 18.95
N LEU A 30 21.79 8.72 18.37
CA LEU A 30 22.00 8.57 16.92
C LEU A 30 21.78 7.12 16.47
N VAL A 31 22.32 6.14 17.21
CA VAL A 31 22.11 4.71 16.91
C VAL A 31 20.64 4.34 17.04
N TRP A 32 19.95 4.83 18.08
CA TRP A 32 18.52 4.59 18.27
C TRP A 32 17.67 5.25 17.18
N SER A 33 17.99 6.48 16.79
CA SER A 33 17.29 7.19 15.70
C SER A 33 17.42 6.43 14.39
N ALA A 34 18.63 6.01 14.02
CA ALA A 34 18.86 5.23 12.81
C ALA A 34 18.07 3.91 12.82
N TYR A 35 17.98 3.25 13.97
CA TYR A 35 17.18 2.03 14.12
C TYR A 35 15.67 2.28 13.97
N VAL A 36 15.14 3.36 14.55
CA VAL A 36 13.72 3.72 14.45
C VAL A 36 13.32 4.09 13.02
N ASP A 37 14.15 4.84 12.33
CA ASP A 37 13.91 5.23 10.94
C ASP A 37 13.81 3.99 10.03
N GLU A 38 14.68 3.00 10.21
CA GLU A 38 14.64 1.77 9.42
C GLU A 38 13.39 0.91 9.71
N VAL A 39 12.91 0.89 10.95
CA VAL A 39 11.71 0.13 11.33
C VAL A 39 10.43 0.77 10.77
N THR A 40 10.44 2.07 10.49
CA THR A 40 9.27 2.81 9.97
C THR A 40 9.33 3.06 8.46
N ALA A 41 10.47 2.81 7.84
CA ALA A 41 10.66 2.98 6.40
C ALA A 41 9.94 1.87 5.61
N SER A 42 8.88 2.23 4.90
CA SER A 42 8.61 1.89 3.49
C SER A 42 7.11 1.71 3.23
N SER A 43 6.50 2.70 2.58
CA SER A 43 5.09 2.67 2.13
C SER A 43 4.87 1.79 0.89
N LEU A 44 5.93 1.24 0.29
CA LEU A 44 5.88 0.54 -1.00
C LEU A 44 6.07 -0.98 -0.88
N LEU A 45 5.99 -1.54 0.33
CA LEU A 45 6.19 -2.97 0.54
C LEU A 45 4.92 -3.76 0.27
N LEU A 46 5.09 -4.87 -0.44
CA LEU A 46 4.03 -5.85 -0.64
C LEU A 46 4.17 -6.96 0.39
N ARG A 47 3.07 -7.25 1.08
CA ARG A 47 2.98 -8.28 2.12
C ARG A 47 2.39 -9.58 1.57
N PRO A 48 2.66 -10.73 2.19
CA PRO A 48 2.07 -12.01 1.79
C PRO A 48 0.53 -11.99 1.75
N PRO A 49 -0.12 -12.98 1.12
CA PRO A 49 -1.57 -13.17 1.20
C PRO A 49 -2.06 -13.15 2.65
N GLY A 50 -3.27 -12.64 2.88
CA GLY A 50 -3.88 -12.61 4.22
C GLY A 50 -3.32 -11.59 5.19
N ALA A 51 -2.32 -10.77 4.80
CA ALA A 51 -1.78 -9.77 5.70
C ALA A 51 -2.83 -8.78 6.23
N LEU A 52 -2.71 -8.47 7.53
CA LEU A 52 -3.40 -7.33 8.12
C LEU A 52 -2.91 -6.02 7.48
N ASP A 53 -3.65 -4.95 7.74
CA ASP A 53 -3.24 -3.61 7.29
C ASP A 53 -1.90 -3.27 7.94
N GLU A 54 -1.01 -2.57 7.23
CA GLU A 54 0.43 -2.46 7.58
C GLU A 54 0.67 -2.12 9.06
N LYS A 55 -0.10 -1.19 9.64
CA LYS A 55 0.04 -0.82 11.06
C LYS A 55 -0.29 -1.95 12.03
N GLU A 56 -1.32 -2.73 11.75
CA GLU A 56 -1.71 -3.87 12.59
C GLU A 56 -0.81 -5.07 12.32
N PHE A 57 -0.42 -5.28 11.07
CA PHE A 57 0.56 -6.29 10.69
C PHE A 57 1.88 -6.15 11.46
N LEU A 58 2.43 -4.93 11.52
CA LEU A 58 3.68 -4.67 12.23
C LEU A 58 3.58 -4.87 13.76
N LYS A 59 2.38 -4.74 14.34
CA LYS A 59 2.13 -4.99 15.77
C LYS A 59 2.01 -6.48 16.07
N SER A 60 1.33 -7.22 15.20
CA SER A 60 1.03 -8.65 15.43
C SER A 60 2.18 -9.55 15.00
N CYS A 61 2.96 -9.18 13.99
CA CYS A 61 4.03 -10.01 13.45
C CYS A 61 5.20 -10.16 14.45
N ILE A 62 5.38 -11.37 14.96
CA ILE A 62 6.52 -11.73 15.84
C ILE A 62 7.80 -12.09 15.09
N LYS A 63 7.84 -11.89 13.77
CA LYS A 63 9.05 -12.06 12.93
C LYS A 63 9.63 -13.48 12.98
N CYS A 64 8.78 -14.51 13.14
CA CYS A 64 9.21 -15.90 13.26
C CYS A 64 9.72 -16.52 11.94
N GLY A 65 9.37 -15.96 10.79
CA GLY A 65 9.80 -16.47 9.48
C GLY A 65 9.05 -17.71 8.97
N MET A 66 8.10 -18.27 9.72
CA MET A 66 7.37 -19.48 9.32
C MET A 66 6.65 -19.36 7.96
N CYS A 67 6.08 -18.18 7.66
CA CYS A 67 5.46 -17.93 6.36
C CYS A 67 6.46 -17.98 5.19
N VAL A 68 7.72 -17.59 5.42
CA VAL A 68 8.79 -17.63 4.42
C VAL A 68 9.21 -19.08 4.15
N GLU A 69 9.39 -19.86 5.21
CA GLU A 69 9.74 -21.28 5.12
C GLU A 69 8.61 -22.11 4.46
N ALA A 70 7.36 -21.79 4.77
CA ALA A 70 6.20 -22.46 4.16
C ALA A 70 5.95 -22.07 2.69
N CYS A 71 6.63 -21.04 2.16
CA CYS A 71 6.43 -20.61 0.78
C CYS A 71 7.22 -21.52 -0.18
N PRO A 72 6.56 -22.30 -1.07
CA PRO A 72 7.26 -23.28 -1.90
C PRO A 72 8.08 -22.69 -3.06
N TYR A 73 7.98 -21.38 -3.30
CA TYR A 73 8.58 -20.70 -4.46
C TYR A 73 9.64 -19.66 -4.08
N ASP A 74 10.04 -19.57 -2.81
CA ASP A 74 10.97 -18.55 -2.31
C ASP A 74 10.54 -17.10 -2.64
N THR A 75 9.23 -16.88 -2.84
CA THR A 75 8.64 -15.57 -3.12
C THR A 75 8.91 -14.61 -1.96
N LEU A 76 8.71 -15.10 -0.74
CA LEU A 76 8.79 -14.29 0.47
C LEU A 76 10.22 -14.21 0.97
N LYS A 77 10.64 -13.02 1.41
CA LYS A 77 11.95 -12.75 2.00
C LYS A 77 11.75 -11.99 3.31
N LEU A 78 12.62 -12.22 4.29
CA LEU A 78 12.68 -11.40 5.49
C LEU A 78 13.54 -10.17 5.24
N ALA A 79 13.05 -9.01 5.67
CA ALA A 79 13.82 -7.76 5.68
C ALA A 79 15.06 -7.90 6.56
N LYS A 80 16.22 -7.56 6.00
CA LYS A 80 17.53 -7.58 6.67
C LYS A 80 17.94 -6.16 7.08
N PRO A 81 18.87 -6.01 8.04
CA PRO A 81 19.43 -4.71 8.36
C PRO A 81 20.07 -4.07 7.12
N GLY A 82 19.74 -2.81 6.83
CA GLY A 82 20.20 -2.07 5.65
C GLY A 82 19.23 -2.10 4.46
N ASP A 83 18.15 -2.88 4.51
CA ASP A 83 17.15 -2.93 3.43
C ASP A 83 16.25 -1.68 3.41
N ASN A 84 16.28 -0.83 4.44
CA ASN A 84 15.31 0.26 4.67
C ASN A 84 13.86 -0.27 4.65
N LYS A 85 13.64 -1.36 5.40
CA LYS A 85 12.36 -2.05 5.55
C LYS A 85 12.17 -2.45 7.01
N PRO A 86 10.93 -2.68 7.48
CA PRO A 86 10.71 -3.12 8.85
C PRO A 86 11.42 -4.44 9.13
N LEU A 87 12.48 -4.38 9.93
CA LEU A 87 13.41 -5.49 10.15
C LEU A 87 12.71 -6.79 10.56
N GLY A 88 13.06 -7.90 9.91
CA GLY A 88 12.54 -9.23 10.22
C GLY A 88 11.11 -9.49 9.76
N THR A 89 10.49 -8.58 9.00
CA THR A 89 9.14 -8.78 8.47
C THR A 89 9.17 -9.35 7.05
N PRO A 90 8.20 -10.21 6.67
CA PRO A 90 8.15 -10.81 5.35
C PRO A 90 7.65 -9.82 4.28
N TYR A 91 8.28 -9.83 3.12
CA TYR A 91 7.89 -9.08 1.93
C TYR A 91 8.23 -9.86 0.67
N PHE A 92 7.75 -9.41 -0.49
CA PHE A 92 8.19 -9.95 -1.78
C PHE A 92 8.37 -8.85 -2.82
N VAL A 93 9.12 -9.16 -3.88
CA VAL A 93 9.39 -8.26 -4.99
C VAL A 93 8.88 -8.92 -6.28
N PRO A 94 7.71 -8.47 -6.81
CA PRO A 94 7.08 -9.04 -7.99
C PRO A 94 8.00 -9.26 -9.19
N ARG A 95 8.88 -8.28 -9.48
CA ARG A 95 9.79 -8.34 -10.62
C ARG A 95 10.82 -9.47 -10.51
N ASP A 96 11.19 -9.85 -9.29
CA ASP A 96 12.14 -10.92 -9.02
C ASP A 96 11.43 -12.26 -8.98
N ILE A 97 10.59 -12.46 -7.96
CA ILE A 97 9.82 -13.68 -7.73
C ILE A 97 8.43 -13.25 -7.26
N PRO A 98 7.40 -13.34 -8.11
CA PRO A 98 6.03 -12.98 -7.74
C PRO A 98 5.38 -14.05 -6.87
N CYS A 99 4.20 -13.75 -6.34
CA CYS A 99 3.35 -14.75 -5.70
C CYS A 99 2.67 -15.61 -6.78
N TYR A 100 2.89 -16.92 -6.71
CA TYR A 100 2.32 -17.89 -7.66
C TYR A 100 0.88 -18.33 -7.31
N MET A 101 0.25 -17.69 -6.32
CA MET A 101 -1.14 -17.92 -5.93
C MET A 101 -1.46 -19.41 -5.64
N CYS A 102 -0.71 -20.02 -4.72
CA CYS A 102 -0.94 -21.40 -4.29
C CYS A 102 -2.39 -21.61 -3.81
N PRO A 103 -3.13 -22.64 -4.29
CA PRO A 103 -4.52 -22.88 -3.89
C PRO A 103 -4.72 -23.15 -2.39
N ASP A 104 -3.73 -23.76 -1.76
CA ASP A 104 -3.68 -24.13 -0.33
C ASP A 104 -3.10 -23.03 0.57
N ILE A 105 -2.54 -21.97 -0.02
CA ILE A 105 -2.01 -20.78 0.67
C ILE A 105 -1.14 -21.14 1.90
N PRO A 106 -0.11 -22.00 1.77
CA PRO A 106 0.58 -22.60 2.92
C PRO A 106 1.25 -21.56 3.83
N CYS A 107 1.58 -20.38 3.31
CA CYS A 107 2.17 -19.28 4.07
C CYS A 107 1.24 -18.64 5.12
N VAL A 108 -0.09 -18.78 5.00
CA VAL A 108 -1.05 -18.12 5.92
C VAL A 108 -1.34 -18.97 7.16
N PRO A 109 -1.76 -20.25 7.06
CA PRO A 109 -2.14 -21.05 8.23
C PRO A 109 -1.01 -21.32 9.22
N VAL A 110 0.24 -21.18 8.78
CA VAL A 110 1.41 -21.35 9.65
C VAL A 110 1.68 -20.14 10.55
N CYS A 111 0.92 -19.04 10.41
CA CYS A 111 1.14 -17.83 11.20
C CYS A 111 0.57 -17.98 12.62
N PRO A 112 1.39 -18.01 13.68
CA PRO A 112 0.93 -18.28 15.05
C PRO A 112 0.24 -17.08 15.74
N THR A 113 0.22 -15.91 15.09
CA THR A 113 -0.20 -14.63 15.69
C THR A 113 -1.32 -13.95 14.91
N ASP A 114 -1.86 -14.61 13.89
CA ASP A 114 -2.87 -14.05 12.97
C ASP A 114 -2.44 -12.72 12.31
N ALA A 115 -1.14 -12.43 12.24
CA ALA A 115 -0.62 -11.33 11.43
C ALA A 115 -0.93 -11.53 9.94
N LEU A 116 -0.96 -12.80 9.51
CA LEU A 116 -1.61 -13.25 8.29
C LEU A 116 -2.94 -13.89 8.71
N ASP A 117 -4.04 -13.19 8.49
CA ASP A 117 -5.38 -13.62 8.90
C ASP A 117 -5.99 -14.54 7.83
N GLU A 118 -6.22 -15.81 8.20
CA GLU A 118 -6.90 -16.79 7.34
C GLU A 118 -8.28 -16.31 6.87
N LYS A 119 -9.00 -15.52 7.67
CA LYS A 119 -10.33 -15.02 7.32
C LYS A 119 -10.29 -14.09 6.11
N LYS A 120 -9.19 -13.35 5.92
CA LYS A 120 -9.00 -12.48 4.75
C LYS A 120 -8.79 -13.26 3.44
N VAL A 121 -8.49 -14.56 3.53
CA VAL A 121 -8.28 -15.44 2.37
C VAL A 121 -9.22 -16.64 2.39
N THR A 122 -10.36 -16.52 3.09
CA THR A 122 -11.36 -17.59 3.21
C THR A 122 -12.68 -17.16 2.59
N LYS A 123 -13.25 -18.01 1.74
CA LYS A 123 -14.57 -17.87 1.16
C LYS A 123 -15.37 -19.13 1.37
N ASN A 124 -16.60 -19.03 1.87
CA ASN A 124 -17.48 -20.19 2.12
C ASN A 124 -16.80 -21.30 2.98
N ASN A 125 -16.09 -20.90 4.04
CA ASN A 125 -15.33 -21.79 4.94
C ASN A 125 -14.22 -22.61 4.25
N LYS A 126 -13.71 -22.16 3.10
CA LYS A 126 -12.55 -22.74 2.42
C LYS A 126 -11.55 -21.66 2.05
N LEU A 127 -10.26 -21.98 2.09
CA LEU A 127 -9.22 -21.08 1.61
C LEU A 127 -9.42 -20.83 0.12
N ASP A 128 -9.41 -19.55 -0.25
CA ASP A 128 -9.52 -19.08 -1.63
C ASP A 128 -8.52 -17.94 -1.85
N ILE A 129 -7.45 -18.26 -2.59
CA ILE A 129 -6.36 -17.32 -2.89
C ILE A 129 -6.83 -16.10 -3.71
N LYS A 130 -8.00 -16.18 -4.34
CA LYS A 130 -8.60 -15.07 -5.07
C LYS A 130 -9.06 -13.92 -4.17
N GLU A 131 -9.33 -14.20 -2.89
CA GLU A 131 -9.69 -13.19 -1.89
C GLU A 131 -8.47 -12.42 -1.35
N ALA A 132 -7.25 -12.88 -1.66
CA ALA A 132 -6.04 -12.24 -1.19
C ALA A 132 -5.91 -10.80 -1.71
N SER A 133 -5.45 -9.91 -0.83
CA SER A 133 -5.23 -8.50 -1.14
C SER A 133 -3.82 -8.08 -0.73
N MET A 134 -2.84 -8.39 -1.58
CA MET A 134 -1.42 -8.04 -1.38
C MET A 134 -1.07 -6.66 -1.94
N GLY A 135 -1.79 -6.21 -2.96
CA GLY A 135 -1.56 -4.94 -3.66
C GLY A 135 -2.48 -4.79 -4.86
N VAL A 136 -2.13 -3.87 -5.76
CA VAL A 136 -2.83 -3.64 -7.03
C VAL A 136 -1.84 -3.33 -8.14
N ALA A 137 -2.07 -3.88 -9.32
CA ALA A 137 -1.25 -3.59 -10.50
C ALA A 137 -1.62 -2.24 -11.13
N VAL A 138 -0.61 -1.45 -11.47
CA VAL A 138 -0.74 -0.15 -12.13
C VAL A 138 0.07 -0.17 -13.42
N ILE A 139 -0.50 0.38 -14.49
CA ILE A 139 0.14 0.42 -15.81
C ILE A 139 0.62 1.85 -16.10
N ASP A 140 1.91 1.98 -16.41
CA ASP A 140 2.46 3.15 -17.07
C ASP A 140 2.13 3.08 -18.58
N GLN A 141 1.12 3.82 -18.98
CA GLN A 141 0.66 3.88 -20.37
C GLN A 141 1.73 4.44 -21.32
N SER A 142 2.66 5.27 -20.81
CA SER A 142 3.69 5.92 -21.64
C SER A 142 4.79 4.93 -22.06
N SER A 143 5.13 3.98 -21.19
CA SER A 143 6.16 2.96 -21.46
C SER A 143 5.58 1.64 -21.98
N CYS A 144 4.28 1.42 -21.84
CA CYS A 144 3.65 0.16 -22.24
C CYS A 144 3.54 0.05 -23.77
N ILE A 145 4.26 -0.91 -24.35
CA ILE A 145 4.30 -1.13 -25.81
C ILE A 145 2.93 -1.47 -26.42
N ALA A 146 1.99 -1.98 -25.61
CA ALA A 146 0.61 -2.21 -26.05
C ALA A 146 -0.12 -0.90 -26.39
N PHE A 147 0.19 0.18 -25.66
CA PHE A 147 -0.32 1.53 -25.94
C PHE A 147 0.34 2.16 -27.17
N TRP A 148 1.52 1.67 -27.57
CA TRP A 148 2.19 2.10 -28.81
C TRP A 148 1.66 1.38 -30.05
N GLY A 149 0.77 0.39 -29.88
CA GLY A 149 0.16 -0.37 -30.96
C GLY A 149 0.87 -1.68 -31.30
N ILE A 150 1.84 -2.09 -30.48
CA ILE A 150 2.42 -3.43 -30.57
C ILE A 150 1.44 -4.42 -29.92
N GLN A 151 1.18 -5.56 -30.57
CA GLN A 151 0.28 -6.59 -30.05
C GLN A 151 0.96 -7.39 -28.91
N CYS A 152 1.00 -6.78 -27.73
CA CYS A 152 1.52 -7.40 -26.52
C CYS A 152 0.38 -7.65 -25.53
N ASP A 153 0.20 -8.91 -25.14
CA ASP A 153 -0.78 -9.36 -24.15
C ASP A 153 -0.12 -10.18 -23.01
N ALA A 154 1.20 -10.03 -22.84
CA ALA A 154 1.99 -10.82 -21.90
C ALA A 154 1.47 -10.71 -20.45
N CYS A 155 1.17 -9.48 -20.00
CA CYS A 155 0.63 -9.26 -18.65
C CYS A 155 -0.77 -9.86 -18.46
N TYR A 156 -1.60 -9.84 -19.51
CA TYR A 156 -2.95 -10.41 -19.51
C TYR A 156 -2.88 -11.95 -19.42
N ARG A 157 -2.04 -12.59 -20.25
CA ARG A 157 -1.85 -14.05 -20.24
C ARG A 157 -1.19 -14.57 -18.97
N ALA A 158 -0.32 -13.78 -18.35
CA ALA A 158 0.34 -14.15 -17.10
C ALA A 158 -0.56 -14.05 -15.87
N CYS A 159 -1.69 -13.35 -15.97
CA CYS A 159 -2.62 -13.17 -14.85
C CYS A 159 -3.38 -14.47 -14.56
N PRO A 160 -3.35 -15.02 -13.32
CA PRO A 160 -4.17 -16.18 -12.96
C PRO A 160 -5.68 -15.90 -12.99
N LEU A 161 -6.06 -14.62 -12.88
CA LEU A 161 -7.43 -14.12 -12.97
C LEU A 161 -7.67 -13.45 -14.33
N LEU A 162 -7.26 -14.14 -15.40
CA LEU A 162 -7.37 -13.67 -16.77
C LEU A 162 -8.82 -13.36 -17.14
N GLY A 163 -9.06 -12.18 -17.70
CA GLY A 163 -10.41 -11.73 -18.08
C GLY A 163 -11.22 -11.16 -16.91
N GLU A 164 -10.75 -11.31 -15.67
CA GLU A 164 -11.40 -10.75 -14.48
C GLU A 164 -10.55 -9.61 -13.90
N ALA A 165 -9.31 -9.88 -13.47
CA ALA A 165 -8.43 -8.86 -12.89
C ALA A 165 -7.72 -7.99 -13.92
N ILE A 166 -7.47 -8.54 -15.11
CA ILE A 166 -6.94 -7.80 -16.25
C ILE A 166 -7.79 -8.16 -17.46
N THR A 167 -8.28 -7.15 -18.17
CA THR A 167 -8.99 -7.30 -19.46
C THR A 167 -8.23 -6.57 -20.57
N ILE A 168 -8.53 -6.88 -21.82
CA ILE A 168 -7.99 -6.17 -22.98
C ILE A 168 -9.09 -5.30 -23.58
N GLU A 169 -8.83 -4.00 -23.67
CA GLU A 169 -9.66 -3.05 -24.39
C GLU A 169 -9.13 -2.87 -25.82
N TYR A 170 -10.00 -3.17 -26.79
CA TYR A 170 -9.70 -3.02 -28.20
C TYR A 170 -10.04 -1.61 -28.65
N THR A 171 -9.04 -0.83 -29.05
CA THR A 171 -9.27 0.50 -29.63
C THR A 171 -8.65 0.60 -31.03
N LYS A 172 -9.32 1.28 -31.95
CA LYS A 172 -8.84 1.40 -33.33
C LYS A 172 -7.57 2.25 -33.39
N ASN A 173 -6.58 1.81 -34.15
CA ASN A 173 -5.39 2.62 -34.42
C ASN A 173 -5.68 3.60 -35.56
N GLU A 174 -5.90 4.87 -35.22
CA GLU A 174 -6.21 5.93 -36.20
C GLU A 174 -5.11 6.11 -37.25
N ARG A 175 -3.83 5.98 -36.86
CA ARG A 175 -2.68 6.13 -37.76
C ARG A 175 -2.65 5.08 -38.86
N THR A 176 -3.03 3.84 -38.56
CA THR A 176 -2.94 2.72 -39.54
C THR A 176 -4.29 2.30 -40.10
N GLY A 177 -5.40 2.69 -39.48
CA GLY A 177 -6.77 2.39 -39.91
C GLY A 177 -7.20 0.92 -39.87
N LYS A 178 -6.25 -0.02 -39.79
CA LYS A 178 -6.47 -1.48 -39.91
C LYS A 178 -6.13 -2.27 -38.64
N HIS A 179 -5.23 -1.78 -37.80
CA HIS A 179 -4.82 -2.47 -36.57
C HIS A 179 -5.59 -1.96 -35.35
N ALA A 180 -5.77 -2.82 -34.36
CA ALA A 180 -6.31 -2.45 -33.04
C ALA A 180 -5.19 -2.42 -32.00
N PHE A 181 -5.24 -1.45 -31.08
CA PHE A 181 -4.50 -1.50 -29.84
C PHE A 181 -5.13 -2.54 -28.92
N LEU A 182 -4.29 -3.29 -28.20
CA LEU A 182 -4.70 -4.26 -27.19
C LEU A 182 -4.38 -3.69 -25.80
N LYS A 183 -5.11 -2.65 -25.38
CA LYS A 183 -4.77 -1.92 -24.15
C LYS A 183 -5.16 -2.76 -22.93
N PRO A 184 -4.21 -3.16 -22.06
CA PRO A 184 -4.57 -3.84 -20.83
C PRO A 184 -5.24 -2.87 -19.86
N VAL A 185 -6.32 -3.32 -19.22
CA VAL A 185 -7.05 -2.61 -18.18
C VAL A 185 -7.04 -3.48 -16.93
N VAL A 186 -6.56 -2.93 -15.81
CA VAL A 186 -6.55 -3.63 -14.51
C VAL A 186 -7.81 -3.26 -13.73
N HIS A 187 -8.54 -4.27 -13.27
CA HIS A 187 -9.72 -4.13 -12.41
C HIS A 187 -9.28 -4.26 -10.95
N THR A 188 -9.30 -3.14 -10.23
CA THR A 188 -8.68 -2.99 -8.90
C THR A 188 -9.43 -3.73 -7.79
N ASP A 189 -10.70 -4.00 -8.00
CA ASP A 189 -11.59 -4.77 -7.13
C ASP A 189 -11.30 -6.27 -7.17
N VAL A 190 -10.81 -6.78 -8.30
CA VAL A 190 -10.46 -8.21 -8.48
C VAL A 190 -8.95 -8.46 -8.36
N CYS A 191 -8.12 -7.47 -8.70
CA CYS A 191 -6.66 -7.62 -8.64
C CYS A 191 -6.19 -7.91 -7.21
N THR A 192 -5.52 -9.07 -7.04
CA THR A 192 -4.96 -9.50 -5.75
C THR A 192 -3.58 -8.92 -5.46
N GLY A 193 -2.90 -8.39 -6.48
CA GLY A 193 -1.52 -7.88 -6.37
C GLY A 193 -0.45 -8.97 -6.34
N CYS A 194 -0.66 -10.12 -6.97
CA CYS A 194 0.31 -11.23 -6.95
C CYS A 194 1.63 -10.95 -7.67
N GLY A 195 1.66 -10.02 -8.62
CA GLY A 195 2.89 -9.59 -9.29
C GLY A 195 3.31 -10.38 -10.54
N LEU A 196 2.59 -11.44 -10.91
CA LEU A 196 2.90 -12.23 -12.11
C LEU A 196 2.92 -11.39 -13.39
N CYS A 197 2.04 -10.38 -13.49
CA CYS A 197 2.00 -9.46 -14.60
C CYS A 197 3.24 -8.56 -14.70
N GLU A 198 3.80 -8.12 -13.57
CA GLU A 198 5.03 -7.32 -13.51
C GLU A 198 6.24 -8.16 -13.92
N LYS A 199 6.31 -9.42 -13.47
CA LYS A 199 7.35 -10.37 -13.90
C LYS A 199 7.31 -10.64 -15.40
N ALA A 200 6.11 -10.84 -15.94
CA ALA A 200 5.90 -11.16 -17.36
C ALA A 200 6.14 -9.97 -18.31
N CYS A 201 6.23 -8.74 -17.79
CA CYS A 201 6.38 -7.56 -18.62
C CYS A 201 7.71 -7.59 -19.39
N VAL A 202 7.64 -7.56 -20.72
CA VAL A 202 8.77 -7.69 -21.65
C VAL A 202 9.63 -6.43 -21.79
N THR A 203 9.20 -5.30 -21.21
CA THR A 203 9.95 -4.06 -21.26
C THR A 203 11.18 -4.12 -20.34
N LYS A 204 12.21 -3.32 -20.65
CA LYS A 204 13.47 -3.26 -19.88
C LYS A 204 13.21 -2.97 -18.39
N LYS A 205 12.42 -1.93 -18.13
CA LYS A 205 11.78 -1.66 -16.83
C LYS A 205 10.29 -1.92 -17.00
N ALA A 206 9.68 -2.69 -16.11
CA ALA A 206 8.30 -3.12 -16.25
C ALA A 206 7.37 -1.91 -16.37
N ALA A 207 6.55 -1.89 -17.43
CA ALA A 207 5.53 -0.86 -17.64
C ALA A 207 4.22 -1.17 -16.88
N ILE A 208 4.14 -2.32 -16.22
CA ILE A 208 3.11 -2.67 -15.25
C ILE A 208 3.81 -3.12 -13.98
N PHE A 209 3.43 -2.54 -12.84
CA PHE A 209 4.04 -2.81 -11.56
C PHE A 209 2.99 -2.83 -10.44
N VAL A 210 3.25 -3.59 -9.38
CA VAL A 210 2.33 -3.74 -8.26
C VAL A 210 2.72 -2.83 -7.12
N LEU A 211 1.73 -2.13 -6.57
CA LEU A 211 1.89 -1.25 -5.41
C LEU A 211 0.88 -1.62 -4.33
N PRO A 212 1.15 -1.27 -3.05
CA PRO A 212 0.15 -1.32 -2.00
C PRO A 212 -1.09 -0.51 -2.36
N LYS A 213 -2.27 -1.00 -1.99
CA LYS A 213 -3.55 -0.38 -2.37
C LYS A 213 -3.66 1.05 -1.83
N GLU A 214 -3.11 1.30 -0.64
CA GLU A 214 -3.09 2.59 0.04
C GLU A 214 -2.26 3.64 -0.71
N VAL A 215 -1.27 3.21 -1.51
CA VAL A 215 -0.43 4.09 -2.31
C VAL A 215 -0.99 4.29 -3.70
N ALA A 216 -1.51 3.23 -4.32
CA ALA A 216 -1.97 3.28 -5.70
C ALA A 216 -3.39 3.86 -5.87
N LEU A 217 -4.29 3.62 -4.91
CA LEU A 217 -5.70 3.97 -5.05
C LEU A 217 -6.02 5.30 -4.37
N GLY A 218 -6.71 6.17 -5.11
CA GLY A 218 -7.31 7.38 -4.56
C GLY A 218 -8.53 7.08 -3.70
N LYS A 219 -8.90 8.04 -2.83
CA LYS A 219 -10.15 8.01 -2.07
C LYS A 219 -10.95 9.27 -2.37
N ALA A 220 -12.19 9.11 -2.80
CA ALA A 220 -13.11 10.23 -2.90
C ALA A 220 -13.44 10.74 -1.48
N GLY A 221 -13.44 12.06 -1.27
CA GLY A 221 -13.93 12.65 -0.02
C GLY A 221 -15.43 12.43 0.15
N ASP A 222 -15.96 12.75 1.34
CA ASP A 222 -17.39 12.52 1.67
C ASP A 222 -18.36 13.43 0.87
N TYR A 223 -17.84 14.45 0.20
CA TYR A 223 -18.61 15.36 -0.65
C TYR A 223 -18.93 14.79 -2.04
N TYR A 224 -18.22 13.75 -2.48
CA TYR A 224 -18.38 13.14 -3.79
C TYR A 224 -18.87 11.70 -3.61
N ILE A 225 -20.18 11.54 -3.59
CA ILE A 225 -20.85 10.25 -3.36
C ILE A 225 -21.57 9.82 -4.63
N LYS A 226 -21.34 8.57 -5.03
CA LYS A 226 -22.06 7.93 -6.12
C LYS A 226 -23.44 7.51 -5.61
N GLY A 227 -24.44 8.35 -5.85
CA GLY A 227 -25.83 8.08 -5.43
C GLY A 227 -26.44 6.81 -6.02
N TRP A 228 -25.83 6.20 -7.04
CA TRP A 228 -26.26 4.92 -7.61
C TRP A 228 -25.57 3.69 -7.00
N ASP A 229 -24.55 3.88 -6.16
CA ASP A 229 -23.84 2.79 -5.46
C ASP A 229 -24.26 2.79 -3.98
N LYS A 230 -25.06 1.80 -3.59
CA LYS A 230 -25.57 1.68 -2.22
C LYS A 230 -24.46 1.62 -1.16
N LYS A 231 -23.28 1.06 -1.48
CA LYS A 231 -22.15 1.00 -0.53
C LYS A 231 -21.52 2.37 -0.35
N ASP A 232 -21.39 3.13 -1.43
CA ASP A 232 -20.84 4.49 -1.38
C ASP A 232 -21.83 5.48 -0.77
N GLU A 233 -23.13 5.29 -1.02
CA GLU A 233 -24.21 6.11 -0.45
C GLU A 233 -24.25 6.06 1.08
N GLN A 234 -23.89 4.92 1.70
CA GLN A 234 -23.79 4.79 3.16
C GLN A 234 -22.78 5.78 3.78
N ARG A 235 -21.82 6.32 3.00
CA ARG A 235 -20.88 7.34 3.50
C ARG A 235 -21.59 8.65 3.87
N LEU A 236 -22.77 8.94 3.30
CA LEU A 236 -23.58 10.10 3.69
C LEU A 236 -23.90 10.12 5.18
N GLN A 237 -24.07 8.94 5.81
CA GLN A 237 -24.40 8.85 7.23
C GLN A 237 -23.31 9.44 8.13
N LYS A 238 -22.06 9.46 7.66
CA LYS A 238 -20.91 10.00 8.37
C LYS A 238 -20.52 11.41 7.90
N ALA A 239 -21.15 11.89 6.82
CA ALA A 239 -20.83 13.17 6.22
C ALA A 239 -21.24 14.31 7.15
N THR A 240 -20.30 15.19 7.48
CA THR A 240 -20.56 16.37 8.32
C THR A 240 -20.68 17.60 7.44
N ASN A 241 -21.80 18.30 7.52
CA ASN A 241 -21.99 19.56 6.80
C ASN A 241 -21.66 20.75 7.70
N LYS A 242 -20.73 21.61 7.25
CA LYS A 242 -20.48 22.90 7.87
C LYS A 242 -21.32 23.95 7.15
N ILE A 243 -22.43 24.37 7.76
CA ILE A 243 -23.28 25.42 7.21
C ILE A 243 -22.64 26.78 7.53
N ASN A 244 -22.05 27.42 6.52
CA ASN A 244 -21.58 28.80 6.66
C ASN A 244 -22.79 29.73 6.56
N LYS A 245 -23.22 30.31 7.69
CA LYS A 245 -24.24 31.37 7.69
C LYS A 245 -23.59 32.68 7.28
N THR A 246 -24.05 33.25 6.18
CA THR A 246 -23.66 34.59 5.72
C THR A 246 -24.84 35.55 5.89
N LYS A 247 -24.64 36.86 5.70
CA LYS A 247 -25.74 37.85 5.69
C LYS A 247 -26.84 37.51 4.67
N ILE A 248 -26.47 36.85 3.56
CA ILE A 248 -27.42 36.37 2.53
C ILE A 248 -28.29 35.23 3.08
N SER A 249 -27.79 34.44 4.03
CA SER A 249 -28.52 33.37 4.69
C SER A 249 -29.61 33.86 5.66
N GLU A 250 -29.68 35.16 5.96
CA GLU A 250 -30.74 35.77 6.78
C GLU A 250 -32.03 36.00 6.00
N ARG A 251 -31.95 36.05 4.66
CA ARG A 251 -33.09 36.21 3.75
C ARG A 251 -33.60 34.84 3.28
N LYS A 252 -34.87 34.76 2.88
CA LYS A 252 -35.44 33.50 2.34
C LYS A 252 -34.68 33.11 1.07
N ALA A 253 -34.50 31.81 0.85
CA ALA A 253 -33.75 31.30 -0.30
C ALA A 253 -34.28 31.83 -1.65
N VAL A 254 -35.61 31.95 -1.79
CA VAL A 254 -36.26 32.51 -3.00
C VAL A 254 -35.93 33.99 -3.18
N ASP A 255 -35.90 34.77 -2.10
CA ASP A 255 -35.63 36.21 -2.16
C ASP A 255 -34.13 36.46 -2.41
N SER A 256 -33.24 35.64 -1.83
CA SER A 256 -31.79 35.73 -2.03
C SER A 256 -31.33 35.31 -3.41
N LEU A 257 -31.95 34.29 -4.03
CA LEU A 257 -31.58 33.81 -5.36
C LEU A 257 -32.12 34.70 -6.49
N ASN A 258 -33.18 35.45 -6.22
CA ASN A 258 -33.78 36.40 -7.16
C ASN A 258 -33.37 37.86 -6.88
N ASP A 259 -32.45 38.08 -5.93
CA ASP A 259 -31.88 39.40 -5.68
C ASP A 259 -30.90 39.75 -6.80
N LEU A 260 -31.38 40.55 -7.76
CA LEU A 260 -30.60 41.07 -8.90
C LEU A 260 -29.72 42.28 -8.52
N GLY A 261 -29.73 42.70 -7.25
CA GLY A 261 -28.95 43.83 -6.74
C GLY A 261 -27.45 43.61 -6.93
N GLY A 262 -26.87 44.35 -7.87
CA GLY A 262 -25.46 44.26 -8.29
C GLY A 262 -25.21 43.67 -9.69
N ILE A 263 -26.18 43.02 -10.35
CA ILE A 263 -26.07 42.63 -11.78
C ILE A 263 -26.76 43.65 -12.69
N LEU A 264 -27.75 44.39 -12.17
CA LEU A 264 -28.50 45.41 -12.90
C LEU A 264 -28.12 46.85 -12.51
N ASP A 265 -27.15 47.04 -11.62
CA ASP A 265 -26.68 48.34 -11.14
C ASP A 265 -25.33 48.74 -11.79
N GLU A 266 -25.19 48.52 -13.09
CA GLU A 266 -24.25 49.25 -13.98
C GLU A 266 -25.02 49.87 -15.16
#